data_AF-A0A7W6C0M4-F1
#
_entry.id   AF-A0A7W6C0M4-F1
#
_cell.length_a   1.000
_cell.length_b   1.000
_cell.length_c   1.000
_cell.angle_alpha   90.00
_cell.angle_beta   90.00
_cell.angle_gamma   90.00
#
_symmetry.space_group_name_H-M   'P 1'
#
loop_
_entity.id
_entity.type
_entity.pdbx_description
1 polymer ?
#
loop_
_entity_poly.entity_id
_entity_poly.type
_entity_poly.pdbx_seq_one_letter_code
_entity_poly.pdbx_strand_id
1 'polypeptide(L)' 'MADGPPPRIGDLGQQHLPGDEVWLVGEHRSTGERKCYFSNLPVGTSLRKLTGAIKAHWVCEQAN' A
#
# COMPACT_ATOMS: atom_id res chain seq x y z
N MET A 1 1.78 -14.50 -28.19
CA MET A 1 1.55 -15.36 -27.01
C MET A 1 2.93 -15.73 -26.49
N ALA A 2 3.28 -15.34 -25.27
CA ALA A 2 4.57 -15.70 -24.67
C ALA A 2 4.32 -16.88 -23.72
N ASP A 3 4.82 -18.06 -24.09
CA ASP A 3 4.79 -19.28 -23.28
C ASP A 3 6.10 -19.37 -22.47
N GLY A 4 6.17 -18.57 -21.41
CA GLY A 4 7.23 -18.67 -20.40
C GLY A 4 6.78 -19.65 -19.31
N PRO A 5 7.69 -20.49 -18.77
CA PRO A 5 7.34 -21.39 -17.68
C PRO A 5 6.79 -20.58 -16.49
N PRO A 6 5.77 -21.09 -15.78
CA PRO A 6 5.15 -20.36 -14.69
C PRO A 6 6.21 -19.95 -13.66
N PRO A 7 6.21 -18.70 -13.18
CA PRO A 7 7.17 -18.25 -12.19
C PRO A 7 7.04 -19.15 -10.96
N ARG A 8 8.15 -19.81 -10.62
CA ARG A 8 8.27 -20.68 -9.45
C ARG A 8 8.42 -19.82 -8.21
N ILE A 9 7.35 -19.12 -7.86
CA ILE A 9 7.19 -18.50 -6.54
C ILE A 9 6.90 -19.66 -5.60
N GLY A 10 7.95 -20.28 -5.07
CA GLY A 10 7.83 -21.18 -3.94
C GLY A 10 7.28 -20.38 -2.76
N ASP A 11 6.06 -20.72 -2.35
CA ASP A 11 5.47 -20.49 -1.02
C ASP A 11 5.49 -19.06 -0.40
N LEU A 12 5.94 -18.03 -1.11
CA LEU A 12 6.19 -16.69 -0.54
C LEU A 12 5.70 -15.55 -1.45
N GLY A 13 4.59 -15.78 -2.16
CA GLY A 13 3.73 -14.65 -2.44
C GLY A 13 2.97 -14.39 -1.14
N GLN A 14 3.16 -13.24 -0.48
CA GLN A 14 2.17 -12.75 0.48
C GLN A 14 0.86 -12.49 -0.28
N GLN A 15 0.17 -13.56 -0.65
CA GLN A 15 -1.15 -13.52 -1.24
C GLN A 15 -2.10 -13.39 -0.07
N HIS A 16 -2.51 -12.15 0.16
CA HIS A 16 -3.48 -11.77 1.17
C HIS A 16 -4.74 -12.63 1.03
N LEU A 17 -5.13 -13.31 2.11
CA LEU A 17 -6.41 -14.00 2.16
C LEU A 17 -7.52 -12.93 2.21
N PRO A 18 -8.62 -13.05 1.44
CA PRO A 18 -9.72 -12.09 1.51
C PRO A 18 -10.36 -12.14 2.91
N GLY A 19 -10.04 -11.17 3.77
CA GLY A 19 -10.58 -11.09 5.13
C GLY A 19 -9.83 -10.19 6.11
N ASP A 20 -8.54 -9.90 5.89
CA ASP A 20 -7.77 -9.06 6.81
C ASP A 20 -8.14 -7.56 6.65
N GLU A 21 -8.33 -6.88 7.78
CA GLU A 21 -8.66 -5.45 7.84
C GLU A 21 -7.62 -4.60 7.09
N VAL A 22 -8.10 -3.78 6.14
CA VAL A 22 -7.27 -2.90 5.31
C VAL A 22 -7.44 -1.44 5.71
N TRP A 23 -6.37 -0.66 5.59
CA TRP A 23 -6.42 0.78 5.85
C TRP A 23 -6.79 1.53 4.57
N LEU A 24 -7.86 2.32 4.60
CA LEU A 24 -8.12 3.33 3.58
C LEU A 24 -7.43 4.64 3.98
N VAL A 25 -6.47 5.11 3.18
CA VAL A 25 -5.82 6.40 3.38
C VAL A 25 -6.40 7.39 2.39
N GLY A 26 -7.01 8.45 2.92
CA GLY A 26 -7.54 9.58 2.14
C GLY A 26 -6.66 10.81 2.30
N GLU A 27 -6.24 11.39 1.19
CA GLU A 27 -5.63 12.70 1.12
C GLU A 27 -6.64 13.73 0.66
N HIS A 28 -6.66 14.87 1.33
CA HIS A 28 -7.42 16.05 0.92
C HIS A 28 -6.48 17.23 0.81
N ARG A 29 -6.33 17.76 -0.41
CA ARG A 29 -5.49 18.91 -0.68
C ARG A 29 -6.33 20.18 -0.69
N SER A 30 -5.75 21.29 -0.26
CA SER A 30 -6.38 22.62 -0.27
C SER A 30 -6.75 23.11 -1.67
N THR A 31 -6.16 22.52 -2.72
CA THR A 31 -6.49 22.74 -4.13
C THR A 31 -7.82 22.10 -4.55
N GLY A 32 -8.49 21.35 -3.65
CA GLY A 32 -9.73 20.62 -3.91
C GLY A 32 -9.53 19.19 -4.41
N GLU A 33 -8.29 18.79 -4.69
CA GLU A 33 -7.96 17.42 -5.09
C GLU A 33 -8.11 16.46 -3.90
N ARG A 34 -8.72 15.28 -4.15
CA ARG A 34 -8.86 14.19 -3.19
C ARG A 34 -8.35 12.89 -3.79
N LYS A 35 -7.45 12.21 -3.08
CA LYS A 35 -6.94 10.89 -3.45
C LYS A 35 -7.24 9.91 -2.33
N CYS A 36 -7.61 8.69 -2.69
CA CYS A 36 -7.84 7.61 -1.73
C CYS A 36 -7.13 6.36 -2.22
N TYR A 37 -6.41 5.67 -1.34
CA TYR A 37 -5.76 4.40 -1.65
C TYR A 37 -5.88 3.42 -0.47
N PHE A 38 -5.84 2.13 -0.79
CA PHE A 38 -5.81 1.05 0.19
C PHE A 38 -4.37 0.72 0.56
N SER A 39 -4.12 0.49 1.85
CA SER A 39 -2.83 0.11 2.39
C SER A 39 -2.95 -1.18 3.20
N ASN A 40 -2.10 -2.15 2.89
CA ASN A 40 -2.03 -3.45 3.57
C ASN A 40 -1.22 -3.36 4.88
N LEU A 41 -1.35 -2.25 5.62
CA LEU A 41 -0.72 -2.12 6.92
C LEU A 41 -1.42 -3.03 7.93
N PRO A 42 -0.70 -3.61 8.90
CA PRO A 42 -1.33 -4.45 9.92
C PRO A 42 -2.45 -3.72 10.65
N VAL A 43 -3.49 -4.43 11.06
CA VAL A 43 -4.60 -3.88 11.87
C VAL A 43 -4.13 -3.18 13.15
N GLY A 44 -3.06 -3.69 13.78
CA GLY A 44 -2.44 -3.09 14.97
C GLY A 44 -1.57 -1.86 14.70
N THR A 45 -1.66 -1.25 13.51
CA THR A 45 -0.84 -0.10 13.15
C THR A 45 -1.27 1.14 13.92
N SER A 46 -0.46 1.55 14.89
CA SER A 46 -0.64 2.83 15.58
C SER A 46 -0.65 4.00 14.60
N LEU A 47 -1.40 5.06 14.92
CA LEU A 47 -1.48 6.28 14.10
C LEU A 47 -0.12 6.87 13.76
N ARG A 48 0.85 6.83 14.69
CA ARG A 48 2.23 7.31 14.45
C ARG A 48 2.94 6.54 13.34
N LYS A 49 2.75 5.22 13.28
CA LYS A 49 3.31 4.36 12.22
C LYS A 49 2.62 4.63 10.89
N LEU A 50 1.29 4.78 10.89
CA LEU A 50 0.52 5.15 9.70
C LEU A 50 1.00 6.49 9.12
N THR A 51 1.11 7.53 9.94
CA THR A 51 1.65 8.84 9.52
C THR A 51 3.09 8.74 9.00
N GLY A 52 3.94 7.90 9.63
CA GLY A 52 5.31 7.68 9.18
C GLY A 52 5.39 7.01 7.80
N ALA A 53 4.60 5.96 7.59
CA ALA A 53 4.53 5.25 6.30
C ALA A 53 4.04 6.17 5.17
N ILE A 54 2.98 6.95 5.43
CA ILE A 54 2.46 7.93 4.46
C ILE A 54 3.55 8.95 4.10
N LYS A 55 4.25 9.53 5.08
CA LYS A 55 5.33 10.49 4.81
C LYS A 55 6.49 9.87 4.02
N ALA A 56 6.90 8.65 4.35
CA ALA A 56 7.99 7.96 3.66
C ALA A 56 7.65 7.71 2.19
N HIS A 57 6.40 7.32 1.90
CA HIS A 57 5.91 7.14 0.54
C HIS A 57 6.00 8.45 -0.26
N TRP A 58 5.47 9.55 0.28
CA TRP A 58 5.49 10.86 -0.38
C TRP A 58 6.90 11.42 -0.59
N VAL A 59 7.82 11.20 0.35
CA VAL A 59 9.22 11.63 0.18
C VAL A 59 9.88 10.88 -0.98
N CYS A 60 9.62 9.58 -1.13
CA CYS A 60 10.14 8.81 -2.27
C CYS A 60 9.53 9.26 -3.61
N GLU A 61 8.26 9.65 -3.63
CA GLU A 61 7.60 10.13 -4.86
C GLU A 61 8.04 11.54 -5.27
N GLN A 62 8.43 12.40 -4.33
CA GLN A 62 8.95 13.74 -4.62
C GLN A 62 10.45 13.80 -4.92
N ALA A 63 11.20 12.72 -4.71
CA ALA A 63 12.65 12.65 -4.96
C ALA A 63 13.01 12.35 -6.43
N ASN A 64 12.07 12.57 -7.36
CA ASN A 64 12.23 12.43 -8.80
C ASN A 64 11.95 13.76 -9.51
#